data_AF-A0A6A5U1N0-F1
#
_entry.id   AF-A0A6A5U1N0-F1
#
_cell.length_a   1.000
_cell.length_b   1.000
_cell.length_c   1.000
_cell.angle_alpha   90.00
_cell.angle_beta   90.00
_cell.angle_gamma   90.00
#
_symmetry.space_group_name_H-M   'P 1'
#
loop_
_entity.id
_entity.type
_entity.pdbx_description
1 polymer ?
#
loop_
_entity_poly.entity_id
_entity_poly.type
_entity_poly.pdbx_seq_one_letter_code
_entity_poly.pdbx_strand_id
1 'polypeptide(L)'
;MSNYSLHAIPVFWLLIQLPHAYAVTLIKKSNNGKWDNVNARGTGTVASYQKVASAEVFARFERAKAAHKNGLESAPFFIGAMIAGNLAGLPADTMNFAAGGFLALRILYTFVYINTTRQRYSYFRSFTWWVGSLLWLRIYWKAGNKLSAA
;
A
#
# COMPACT_ATOMS: atom_id res chain seq x y z
N MET A 1 -3.51 10.55 -26.48
CA MET A 1 -2.70 10.22 -25.28
C MET A 1 -2.99 8.77 -24.89
N SER A 2 -1.97 7.94 -24.68
CA SER A 2 -2.16 6.54 -24.28
C SER A 2 -2.64 6.42 -22.83
N ASN A 3 -3.50 5.46 -22.53
CA ASN A 3 -4.02 5.21 -21.19
C ASN A 3 -3.26 4.03 -20.54
N TYR A 4 -2.57 4.30 -19.44
CA TYR A 4 -1.74 3.34 -18.71
C TYR A 4 -2.37 2.87 -17.39
N SER A 5 -3.58 3.33 -17.06
CA SER A 5 -4.21 3.08 -15.76
C SER A 5 -4.40 1.60 -15.41
N LEU A 6 -4.64 0.73 -16.39
CA LEU A 6 -4.72 -0.72 -16.13
C LEU A 6 -3.34 -1.33 -15.81
N HIS A 7 -2.25 -0.83 -16.41
CA HIS A 7 -0.89 -1.26 -16.07
C HIS A 7 -0.51 -0.86 -14.63
N ALA A 8 -1.17 0.15 -14.06
CA ALA A 8 -0.94 0.53 -12.67
C ALA A 8 -1.39 -0.54 -11.67
N ILE A 9 -2.28 -1.47 -12.05
CA ILE A 9 -2.74 -2.56 -11.18
C ILE A 9 -1.59 -3.53 -10.82
N PRO A 10 -0.90 -4.18 -11.78
CA PRO A 10 0.24 -5.04 -11.45
C PRO A 10 1.39 -4.27 -10.79
N VAL A 11 1.62 -3.00 -11.17
CA VAL A 11 2.61 -2.14 -10.50
C VAL A 11 2.24 -1.91 -9.04
N PHE A 12 0.99 -1.59 -8.73
CA PHE A 12 0.50 -1.43 -7.37
C PHE A 12 0.68 -2.73 -6.56
N TRP A 13 0.32 -3.87 -7.14
CA TRP A 13 0.51 -5.17 -6.50
C TRP A 13 1.97 -5.39 -6.10
N LEU A 14 2.91 -5.16 -7.01
CA LEU A 14 4.35 -5.26 -6.71
C LEU A 14 4.78 -4.31 -5.59
N LEU A 15 4.32 -3.05 -5.63
CA LEU A 15 4.66 -2.04 -4.63
C LEU A 15 4.21 -2.45 -3.23
N ILE A 16 3.01 -3.02 -3.07
CA ILE A 16 2.51 -3.42 -1.74
C ILE A 16 3.20 -4.67 -1.18
N GLN A 17 3.95 -5.43 -1.99
CA GLN A 17 4.76 -6.55 -1.50
C GLN A 17 6.08 -6.08 -0.86
N LEU A 18 6.62 -4.92 -1.28
CA LEU A 18 7.91 -4.42 -0.81
C LEU A 18 8.01 -4.25 0.72
N PRO A 19 7.00 -3.73 1.44
CA PRO A 19 7.05 -3.63 2.90
C PRO A 19 7.10 -5.01 3.58
N HIS A 20 6.44 -6.02 3.00
CA HIS A 20 6.52 -7.37 3.52
C HIS A 20 7.91 -7.96 3.32
N ALA A 21 8.49 -7.83 2.12
CA ALA A 21 9.85 -8.28 1.84
C ALA A 21 10.84 -7.61 2.80
N TYR A 22 10.72 -6.29 2.99
CA TYR A 22 11.52 -5.54 3.95
C TYR A 22 11.37 -6.06 5.38
N ALA A 23 10.15 -6.31 5.85
CA ALA A 23 9.89 -6.88 7.16
C ALA A 23 10.59 -8.24 7.36
N VAL A 24 10.56 -9.11 6.35
CA VAL A 24 11.27 -10.41 6.39
C VAL A 24 12.78 -10.19 6.52
N THR A 25 13.36 -9.24 5.78
CA THR A 25 14.80 -8.97 5.87
C THR A 25 15.23 -8.46 7.25
N LEU A 26 14.38 -7.68 7.93
CA LEU A 26 14.65 -7.22 9.30
C LEU A 26 14.78 -8.40 10.26
N ILE A 27 13.82 -9.32 10.23
CA ILE A 27 13.85 -10.51 11.10
C ILE A 27 14.99 -11.44 10.73
N LYS A 28 15.24 -11.70 9.45
CA LYS A 28 16.36 -12.55 9.03
C LYS A 28 17.70 -12.02 9.55
N LYS A 29 17.92 -10.69 9.50
CA LYS A 29 19.14 -10.07 10.04
C LYS A 29 19.26 -10.25 11.55
N SER A 30 18.15 -10.21 12.28
CA SER A 30 18.13 -10.42 13.74
C SER A 30 18.05 -11.89 14.17
N ASN A 31 17.81 -12.82 13.25
CA ASN A 31 17.53 -14.23 13.55
C ASN A 31 18.43 -15.20 12.77
N ASN A 32 19.72 -14.86 12.62
CA ASN A 32 20.72 -15.71 11.94
C ASN A 32 20.27 -16.20 10.54
N GLY A 33 19.65 -15.33 9.77
CA GLY A 33 19.12 -15.62 8.42
C GLY A 33 17.80 -16.38 8.39
N LYS A 34 17.25 -16.79 9.54
CA LYS A 34 16.06 -17.64 9.64
C LYS A 34 14.76 -16.83 9.56
N TRP A 35 13.81 -17.39 8.82
CA TRP A 35 12.43 -16.91 8.72
C TRP A 35 11.52 -18.13 8.63
N ASP A 36 10.41 -18.11 9.38
CA ASP A 36 9.44 -19.20 9.38
C ASP A 36 8.40 -18.93 8.30
N ASN A 37 8.39 -19.76 7.26
CA ASN A 37 7.38 -19.70 6.20
C ASN A 37 6.18 -20.62 6.44
N VAL A 38 6.27 -21.55 7.39
CA VAL A 38 5.19 -22.50 7.72
C VAL A 38 4.08 -21.76 8.47
N ASN A 39 4.45 -20.92 9.44
CA ASN A 39 3.49 -20.10 10.19
C ASN A 39 4.00 -18.66 10.42
N ALA A 40 4.35 -17.98 9.33
CA ALA A 40 4.92 -16.63 9.31
C ALA A 40 4.10 -15.53 10.05
N ARG A 41 2.82 -15.80 10.32
CA ARG A 41 1.87 -14.85 10.94
C ARG A 41 1.35 -15.33 12.29
N GLY A 42 1.76 -16.52 12.74
CA GLY A 42 1.34 -17.09 14.00
C GLY A 42 1.83 -16.26 15.18
N THR A 43 1.00 -16.15 16.22
CA THR A 43 1.33 -15.38 17.43
C THR A 43 2.59 -15.90 18.10
N GLY A 44 2.77 -17.23 18.19
CA GLY A 44 3.98 -17.86 18.71
C GLY A 44 5.22 -17.54 17.87
N THR A 45 5.10 -17.56 16.54
CA THR A 45 6.18 -17.21 15.62
C THR A 45 6.60 -15.75 15.78
N VAL A 46 5.63 -14.82 15.79
CA VAL A 46 5.90 -13.39 15.99
C VAL A 46 6.52 -13.13 17.37
N ALA A 47 6.04 -13.80 18.42
CA ALA A 47 6.63 -13.69 19.76
C ALA A 47 8.09 -14.20 19.80
N SER A 48 8.43 -15.22 19.01
CA SER A 48 9.82 -15.69 18.89
C SER A 48 10.72 -14.63 18.24
N TYR A 49 10.21 -13.88 17.26
CA TYR A 49 10.93 -12.79 16.61
C TYR A 49 11.21 -11.63 17.56
N GLN A 50 10.27 -11.33 18.46
CA GLN A 50 10.44 -10.30 19.48
C GLN A 50 11.59 -10.62 20.46
N LYS A 51 11.88 -11.91 20.68
CA LYS A 51 12.98 -12.35 21.57
C LYS A 51 14.36 -12.18 20.95
N VAL A 52 14.46 -12.18 19.61
CA VAL A 52 15.76 -12.13 18.90
C VAL A 52 16.05 -10.77 18.26
N ALA A 53 15.01 -9.99 17.95
CA ALA A 53 15.15 -8.63 17.43
C ALA A 53 15.24 -7.61 18.56
N SER A 54 16.02 -6.54 18.37
CA SER A 54 15.94 -5.38 19.27
C SER A 54 14.54 -4.75 19.22
N ALA A 55 14.15 -4.05 20.29
CA ALA A 55 12.84 -3.41 20.37
C ALA A 55 12.57 -2.47 19.18
N GLU A 56 13.58 -1.71 18.74
CA GLU A 56 13.48 -0.83 17.59
C GLU A 56 13.25 -1.59 16.27
N VAL A 57 14.03 -2.66 16.05
CA VAL A 57 13.91 -3.49 14.84
C VAL A 57 12.56 -4.20 14.80
N PHE A 58 12.11 -4.74 15.94
CA PHE A 58 10.81 -5.40 16.05
C PHE A 58 9.66 -4.42 15.78
N ALA A 59 9.67 -3.22 16.38
CA ALA A 59 8.66 -2.21 16.12
C ALA A 59 8.66 -1.77 14.63
N ARG A 60 9.83 -1.71 13.99
CA ARG A 60 9.93 -1.40 12.55
C ARG A 60 9.40 -2.55 11.68
N PHE A 61 9.64 -3.80 12.06
CA PHE A 61 9.03 -4.98 11.46
C PHE A 61 7.49 -4.89 11.52
N GLU A 62 6.93 -4.57 12.68
CA GLU A 62 5.48 -4.43 12.85
C GLU A 62 4.91 -3.32 11.96
N ARG A 63 5.54 -2.15 11.92
CA ARG A 63 5.13 -1.05 11.03
C ARG A 63 5.19 -1.45 9.54
N ALA A 64 6.21 -2.19 9.12
CA ALA A 64 6.32 -2.68 7.75
C ALA A 64 5.25 -3.73 7.41
N LYS A 65 4.95 -4.65 8.33
CA LYS A 65 3.83 -5.60 8.18
C LYS A 65 2.48 -4.88 8.13
N ALA A 66 2.29 -3.85 8.95
CA ALA A 66 1.08 -3.04 8.95
C ALA A 66 0.92 -2.24 7.65
N ALA A 67 2.00 -1.67 7.11
CA ALA A 67 2.00 -1.00 5.81
C ALA A 67 1.60 -1.95 4.67
N HIS A 68 2.10 -3.19 4.66
CA HIS A 68 1.70 -4.22 3.71
C HIS A 68 0.21 -4.59 3.84
N LYS A 69 -0.30 -4.77 5.06
CA LYS A 69 -1.73 -5.06 5.31
C LYS A 69 -2.62 -3.92 4.80
N ASN A 70 -2.27 -2.68 5.13
CA ASN A 70 -2.98 -1.52 4.59
C ASN A 70 -2.90 -1.44 3.05
N GLY A 71 -1.74 -1.83 2.51
CA GLY A 71 -1.50 -2.20 1.10
C GLY A 71 -2.66 -2.95 0.48
N LEU A 72 -2.93 -4.13 1.06
CA LEU A 72 -3.94 -5.09 0.64
C LEU A 72 -5.37 -4.57 0.87
N GLU A 73 -5.64 -3.90 2.00
CA GLU A 73 -6.96 -3.34 2.32
C GLU A 73 -7.42 -2.29 1.29
N SER A 74 -6.50 -1.48 0.76
CA SER A 74 -6.85 -0.49 -0.27
C SER A 74 -6.89 -1.05 -1.69
N ALA A 75 -6.42 -2.30 -1.90
CA ALA A 75 -6.30 -2.88 -3.23
C ALA A 75 -7.63 -2.99 -3.99
N PRO A 76 -8.73 -3.50 -3.40
CA PRO A 76 -10.00 -3.63 -4.11
C PRO A 76 -10.54 -2.29 -4.60
N PHE A 77 -10.39 -1.23 -3.81
CA PHE A 77 -10.85 0.12 -4.15
C PHE A 77 -10.06 0.73 -5.30
N PHE A 78 -8.72 0.61 -5.28
CA PHE A 78 -7.90 1.10 -6.37
C PHE A 78 -8.17 0.33 -7.67
N ILE A 79 -8.18 -1.00 -7.59
CA ILE A 79 -8.42 -1.89 -8.75
C ILE A 79 -9.80 -1.60 -9.36
N GLY A 80 -10.84 -1.56 -8.53
CA GLY A 80 -12.20 -1.30 -8.99
C GLY A 80 -12.34 0.09 -9.62
N ALA A 81 -11.67 1.11 -9.09
CA ALA A 81 -11.68 2.44 -9.70
C ALA A 81 -11.02 2.46 -11.08
N MET A 82 -9.86 1.80 -11.24
CA MET A 82 -9.20 1.71 -12.54
C MET A 82 -10.08 0.99 -13.56
N ILE A 83 -10.72 -0.12 -13.18
CA ILE A 83 -11.63 -0.86 -14.06
C ILE A 83 -12.86 0.00 -14.41
N ALA A 84 -13.56 0.54 -13.40
CA ALA A 84 -14.78 1.33 -13.60
C ALA A 84 -14.53 2.58 -14.46
N GLY A 85 -13.43 3.29 -14.23
CA GLY A 85 -13.08 4.46 -15.03
C GLY A 85 -12.77 4.13 -16.49
N ASN A 86 -12.12 2.99 -16.77
CA ASN A 86 -11.89 2.53 -18.14
C ASN A 86 -13.19 2.08 -18.81
N LEU A 87 -14.07 1.34 -18.11
CA LEU A 87 -15.36 0.89 -18.64
C LEU A 87 -16.30 2.06 -18.94
N ALA A 88 -16.32 3.09 -18.08
CA ALA A 88 -17.05 4.33 -18.35
C ALA A 88 -16.42 5.19 -19.46
N GLY A 89 -15.26 4.80 -19.98
CA GLY A 89 -14.53 5.54 -21.01
C GLY A 89 -14.05 6.91 -20.54
N LEU A 90 -13.61 7.04 -19.29
CA LEU A 90 -13.06 8.30 -18.79
C LEU A 90 -11.81 8.73 -19.57
N PRO A 91 -11.55 10.04 -19.71
CA PRO A 91 -10.38 10.56 -20.41
C PRO A 91 -9.04 9.99 -19.89
N ALA A 92 -8.12 9.67 -20.80
CA ALA A 92 -6.85 9.02 -20.49
C ALA A 92 -5.95 9.85 -19.55
N ASP A 93 -5.96 11.17 -19.67
CA ASP A 93 -5.27 12.12 -18.78
C ASP A 93 -5.79 12.01 -17.34
N THR A 94 -7.10 11.96 -17.15
CA THR A 94 -7.75 11.78 -15.84
C THR A 94 -7.36 10.42 -15.24
N MET A 95 -7.40 9.36 -16.04
CA MET A 95 -7.06 8.00 -15.60
C MET A 95 -5.58 7.88 -15.23
N ASN A 96 -4.67 8.39 -16.07
CA ASN A 96 -3.23 8.36 -15.83
C ASN A 96 -2.84 9.19 -14.60
N PHE A 97 -3.45 10.36 -14.40
CA PHE A 97 -3.20 11.19 -13.22
C PHE A 97 -3.61 10.48 -11.93
N ALA A 98 -4.81 9.90 -11.89
CA ALA A 98 -5.28 9.17 -10.71
C ALA A 98 -4.42 7.94 -10.42
N ALA A 99 -4.09 7.17 -11.46
CA ALA A 99 -3.23 5.99 -11.34
C ALA A 99 -1.83 6.36 -10.84
N GLY A 100 -1.13 7.24 -11.55
CA GLY A 100 0.24 7.65 -11.21
C GLY A 100 0.32 8.36 -9.87
N GLY A 101 -0.61 9.29 -9.59
CA GLY A 101 -0.69 10.01 -8.33
C GLY A 101 -0.91 9.08 -7.14
N PHE A 102 -1.78 8.08 -7.28
CA PHE A 102 -2.02 7.10 -6.23
C PHE A 102 -0.77 6.23 -5.96
N LEU A 103 -0.11 5.75 -7.01
CA LEU A 103 1.14 4.97 -6.86
C LEU A 103 2.23 5.78 -6.16
N ALA A 104 2.41 7.05 -6.54
CA ALA A 104 3.39 7.95 -5.92
C ALA A 104 3.07 8.19 -4.43
N LEU A 105 1.81 8.48 -4.12
CA LEU A 105 1.35 8.63 -2.73
C LEU A 105 1.49 7.34 -1.94
N ARG A 106 1.34 6.17 -2.58
CA ARG A 106 1.52 4.87 -1.93
C ARG A 106 2.98 4.63 -1.55
N ILE A 107 3.92 5.01 -2.40
CA ILE A 107 5.36 4.95 -2.10
C ILE A 107 5.68 5.85 -0.91
N LEU A 108 5.22 7.12 -0.96
CA LEU A 108 5.43 8.08 0.12
C LEU A 108 4.81 7.60 1.44
N TYR A 109 3.54 7.19 1.42
CA TYR A 109 2.82 6.67 2.57
C TYR A 109 3.57 5.49 3.21
N THR A 110 4.01 4.54 2.39
CA THR A 110 4.73 3.35 2.84
C THR A 110 6.04 3.73 3.53
N PHE A 111 6.81 4.63 2.93
CA PHE A 111 8.05 5.13 3.51
C PHE A 111 7.79 5.83 4.86
N VAL A 112 6.80 6.71 4.92
CA VAL A 112 6.42 7.42 6.15
C VAL A 112 5.96 6.43 7.23
N TYR A 113 5.14 5.43 6.87
CA TYR A 113 4.64 4.44 7.82
C TYR A 113 5.79 3.69 8.50
N ILE A 114 6.73 3.16 7.72
CA ILE A 114 7.82 2.34 8.25
C ILE A 114 8.75 3.15 9.17
N ASN A 115 9.02 4.42 8.82
CA ASN A 115 10.03 5.24 9.49
C ASN A 115 9.48 6.14 10.60
N THR A 116 8.16 6.30 10.71
CA THR A 116 7.55 7.13 11.75
C THR A 116 7.59 6.42 13.11
N THR A 117 8.36 6.98 14.05
CA THR A 117 8.46 6.50 15.44
C THR A 117 7.81 7.42 16.46
N ARG A 118 7.46 8.65 16.07
CA ARG A 118 6.84 9.66 16.96
C ARG A 118 5.40 9.93 16.56
N GLN A 119 4.53 10.07 17.55
CA GLN A 119 3.10 10.29 17.35
C GLN A 119 2.79 11.48 16.44
N ARG A 120 3.48 12.62 16.60
CA ARG A 120 3.27 13.83 15.78
C ARG A 120 3.46 13.61 14.28
N TYR A 121 4.34 12.70 13.88
CA TYR A 121 4.58 12.41 12.46
C TYR A 121 3.56 11.40 11.91
N SER A 122 2.80 10.73 12.77
CA SER A 122 1.74 9.80 12.34
C SER A 122 0.58 10.53 11.64
N TYR A 123 0.36 11.82 11.91
CA TYR A 123 -0.63 12.62 11.22
C TYR A 123 -0.31 12.80 9.73
N PHE A 124 0.97 12.92 9.39
CA PHE A 124 1.41 13.01 7.99
C PHE A 124 1.14 11.71 7.23
N ARG A 125 1.31 10.56 7.89
CA ARG A 125 0.90 9.25 7.35
C ARG A 125 -0.61 9.22 7.07
N SER A 126 -1.44 9.67 8.00
CA SER A 126 -2.90 9.70 7.79
C SER A 126 -3.29 10.65 6.66
N PHE A 127 -2.66 11.82 6.59
CA PHE A 127 -2.89 12.79 5.52
C PHE A 127 -2.55 12.21 4.14
N THR A 128 -1.36 11.63 3.98
CA THR A 128 -0.93 11.02 2.70
C THR A 128 -1.86 9.88 2.27
N TRP A 129 -2.35 9.08 3.22
CA TRP A 129 -3.36 8.05 2.95
C TRP A 129 -4.67 8.65 2.44
N TRP A 130 -5.19 9.68 3.12
CA TRP A 130 -6.44 10.33 2.71
C TRP A 130 -6.35 10.93 1.31
N VAL A 131 -5.26 11.66 1.01
CA VAL A 131 -5.06 12.24 -0.33
C VAL A 131 -5.02 11.15 -1.40
N GLY A 132 -4.35 10.02 -1.13
CA GLY A 132 -4.32 8.87 -2.03
C GLY A 132 -5.72 8.28 -2.24
N SER A 133 -6.50 8.16 -1.16
CA SER A 133 -7.86 7.63 -1.21
C SER A 133 -8.80 8.48 -2.05
N LEU A 134 -8.66 9.80 -1.98
CA LEU A 134 -9.46 10.73 -2.78
C LEU A 134 -9.25 10.55 -4.30
N LEU A 135 -8.10 10.06 -4.73
CA LEU A 135 -7.84 9.85 -6.17
C LEU A 135 -8.70 8.74 -6.76
N TRP A 136 -8.80 7.58 -6.12
CA TRP A 136 -9.66 6.50 -6.62
C TRP A 136 -11.15 6.77 -6.34
N LEU A 137 -11.50 7.46 -5.23
CA LEU A 137 -12.87 7.93 -4.98
C LEU A 137 -13.37 8.86 -6.09
N ARG A 138 -12.53 9.79 -6.53
CA ARG A 138 -12.85 10.71 -7.62
C ARG A 138 -13.13 9.98 -8.93
N ILE A 139 -12.43 8.87 -9.19
CA ILE A 139 -12.64 8.07 -10.40
C ILE A 139 -13.98 7.35 -10.35
N TYR A 140 -14.35 6.75 -9.22
CA TYR A 140 -15.68 6.18 -9.05
C TYR A 140 -16.78 7.21 -9.28
N TRP A 141 -16.65 8.40 -8.68
CA TRP A 141 -17.63 9.48 -8.85
C TRP A 141 -17.75 9.92 -10.31
N LYS A 142 -16.62 10.17 -10.98
CA LYS A 142 -16.61 10.55 -12.40
C LYS A 142 -17.19 9.45 -13.30
N ALA A 143 -16.88 8.18 -13.03
CA ALA A 143 -17.40 7.06 -13.78
C ALA A 143 -18.91 6.94 -13.63
N GLY A 144 -19.43 7.06 -12.39
CA GLY A 144 -20.86 7.09 -12.11
C GLY A 144 -21.59 8.19 -12.87
N ASN A 145 -21.11 9.43 -12.78
CA ASN A 145 -21.70 10.56 -13.50
C ASN A 145 -21.73 10.35 -15.01
N LYS A 146 -20.66 9.76 -15.58
CA LYS A 146 -20.60 9.51 -17.02
C LYS A 146 -21.55 8.41 -17.48
N LEU A 147 -21.69 7.35 -16.68
CA LEU A 147 -22.62 6.24 -16.97
C LEU A 147 -24.08 6.63 -16.79
N SER A 148 -24.40 7.50 -15.84
CA SER A 148 -25.78 7.99 -15.63
C SER A 148 -26.23 9.03 -16.65
N ALA A 149 -25.29 9.64 -17.37
CA ALA A 149 -25.58 10.62 -18.43
C ALA A 149 -25.63 10.00 -19.84
N ALA A 150 -25.42 8.69 -19.95
CA ALA A 150 -25.48 7.91 -21.20
C ALA A 150 -26.83 7.21 -21.32
#